data_AF-A0A1F9YJ17-F1
#
_entry.id   AF-A0A1F9YJ17-F1
#
_cell.length_a   1.000
_cell.length_b   1.000
_cell.length_c   1.000
_cell.angle_alpha   90.00
_cell.angle_beta   90.00
_cell.angle_gamma   90.00
#
_symmetry.space_group_name_H-M   'P 1'
#
loop_
_entity.id
_entity.type
_entity.pdbx_description
1 polymer ?
#
loop_
_entity_poly.entity_id
_entity_poly.type
_entity_poly.pdbx_seq_one_letter_code
_entity_poly.pdbx_strand_id
1 'polypeptide(L)'
;MTISMFPAELDRHGIDPAQNIDWSHLPPSIKIINDYFPSELIKDKKFKIITSTAMFYDLDDPNAAVKAIKQALHKDGVACIQVSYLYATIKDMNFYDICHEHLEYYSLQTLRTLMERNGMRIFDASINDVNGGSIRILATHAENKRPESESVGYILLKEKVFRLDDPETYTVFSKLISHSISQVRNHIRALAKKGQTIIALGASTKGNVLLQLCGIGKDTIAYISERNPMKVGLKTLGTDMELISEESARKMNPGCMFVIPWNFKSEIIAREKSYLDGGGKLLFIMPYPHLVDKNGERPLIDA
;
A
#
# COMPACT_ATOMS: atom_id res chain seq x y z
N MET A 1 3.19 -17.62 -3.50
CA MET A 1 4.27 -16.60 -3.44
C MET A 1 4.59 -16.15 -4.87
N THR A 2 4.92 -14.88 -5.11
CA THR A 2 5.27 -14.35 -6.45
C THR A 2 6.34 -15.17 -7.18
N ILE A 3 7.29 -15.76 -6.44
CA ILE A 3 8.39 -16.53 -7.04
C ILE A 3 7.92 -17.83 -7.74
N SER A 4 6.76 -18.39 -7.36
CA SER A 4 6.20 -19.58 -8.04
C SER A 4 5.62 -19.25 -9.42
N MET A 5 5.45 -17.96 -9.75
CA MET A 5 5.01 -17.52 -11.08
C MET A 5 6.14 -17.53 -12.12
N PHE A 6 7.39 -17.71 -11.69
CA PHE A 6 8.52 -17.86 -12.61
C PHE A 6 8.66 -19.31 -13.08
N PRO A 7 9.13 -19.53 -14.33
CA PRO A 7 9.29 -20.87 -14.91
C PRO A 7 10.09 -21.84 -14.02
N ALA A 8 9.70 -23.11 -14.02
CA ALA A 8 10.20 -24.11 -13.10
C ALA A 8 11.66 -24.53 -13.37
N GLU A 9 12.14 -24.31 -14.58
CA GLU A 9 13.50 -24.57 -15.05
C GLU A 9 14.53 -23.55 -14.53
N LEU A 10 14.07 -22.44 -13.92
CA LEU A 10 14.96 -21.45 -13.32
C LEU A 10 15.41 -21.88 -11.92
N ASP A 11 16.66 -21.59 -11.57
CA ASP A 11 17.15 -21.67 -10.19
C ASP A 11 16.59 -20.47 -9.39
N ARG A 12 15.53 -20.74 -8.61
CA ARG A 12 14.70 -19.72 -7.94
C ARG A 12 15.05 -19.64 -6.45
N HIS A 13 15.33 -18.44 -5.97
CA HIS A 13 15.68 -18.17 -4.57
C HIS A 13 14.78 -17.05 -4.03
N GLY A 14 14.10 -17.30 -2.91
CA GLY A 14 13.35 -16.28 -2.15
C GLY A 14 14.08 -15.93 -0.87
N ILE A 15 14.09 -14.64 -0.49
CA ILE A 15 14.64 -14.17 0.78
C ILE A 15 13.49 -13.51 1.54
N ASP A 16 13.20 -13.99 2.75
CA ASP A 16 12.15 -13.45 3.61
C ASP A 16 12.50 -13.70 5.08
N PRO A 17 12.58 -12.67 5.94
CA PRO A 17 12.99 -12.82 7.33
C PRO A 17 11.91 -13.42 8.24
N ALA A 18 10.65 -13.55 7.76
CA ALA A 18 9.54 -14.00 8.59
C ALA A 18 9.68 -15.49 8.97
N GLN A 19 9.87 -15.77 10.26
CA GLN A 19 10.05 -17.13 10.77
C GLN A 19 8.73 -17.92 10.89
N ASN A 20 7.61 -17.21 10.92
CA ASN A 20 6.28 -17.76 11.15
C ASN A 20 5.55 -18.21 9.86
N ILE A 21 6.19 -18.10 8.70
CA ILE A 21 5.59 -18.52 7.44
C ILE A 21 5.96 -19.98 7.14
N ASP A 22 4.95 -20.81 6.90
CA ASP A 22 5.14 -22.18 6.44
C ASP A 22 5.34 -22.24 4.92
N TRP A 23 6.58 -22.53 4.53
CA TRP A 23 6.99 -22.65 3.12
C TRP A 23 6.86 -24.06 2.54
N SER A 24 6.35 -25.04 3.30
CA SER A 24 6.26 -26.45 2.89
C SER A 24 5.42 -26.69 1.63
N HIS A 25 4.48 -25.79 1.34
CA HIS A 25 3.64 -25.85 0.15
C HIS A 25 4.36 -25.47 -1.16
N LEU A 26 5.58 -24.92 -1.08
CA LEU A 26 6.34 -24.52 -2.27
C LEU A 26 7.05 -25.73 -2.90
N PRO A 27 7.17 -25.78 -4.25
CA PRO A 27 7.95 -26.80 -4.93
C PRO A 27 9.40 -26.86 -4.41
N PRO A 28 10.01 -28.05 -4.26
CA PRO A 28 11.39 -28.20 -3.78
C PRO A 28 12.45 -27.49 -4.62
N SER A 29 12.13 -27.10 -5.86
CA SER A 29 13.01 -26.32 -6.74
C SER A 29 13.09 -24.83 -6.38
N ILE A 30 12.30 -24.35 -5.41
CA ILE A 30 12.37 -22.99 -4.89
C ILE A 30 13.13 -23.02 -3.57
N LYS A 31 14.29 -22.36 -3.52
CA LYS A 31 15.12 -22.25 -2.31
C LYS A 31 14.68 -21.03 -1.51
N ILE A 32 14.15 -21.24 -0.31
CA ILE A 32 13.82 -20.15 0.61
C ILE A 32 14.98 -19.93 1.58
N ILE A 33 15.40 -18.67 1.69
CA ILE A 33 16.43 -18.18 2.60
C ILE A 33 15.69 -17.34 3.64
N ASN A 34 15.65 -17.82 4.88
CA ASN A 34 14.97 -17.13 5.96
C ASN A 34 15.92 -16.12 6.63
N ASP A 35 16.10 -14.97 5.98
CA ASP A 35 17.05 -13.93 6.38
C ASP A 35 16.56 -12.56 5.89
N TYR A 36 17.14 -11.48 6.44
CA TYR A 36 16.93 -10.13 5.91
C TYR A 36 17.72 -9.93 4.61
N PHE A 37 17.28 -8.97 3.80
CA PHE A 37 18.06 -8.49 2.66
C PHE A 37 18.75 -7.16 3.02
N PRO A 38 20.04 -6.94 2.71
CA PRO A 38 21.00 -7.88 2.10
C PRO A 38 21.32 -9.12 2.94
N SER A 39 21.46 -10.29 2.29
CA SER A 39 21.88 -11.55 2.94
C SER A 39 23.26 -12.00 2.46
N GLU A 40 24.13 -12.37 3.40
CA GLU A 40 25.45 -12.95 3.11
C GLU A 40 25.34 -14.32 2.41
N LEU A 41 24.19 -15.01 2.51
CA LEU A 41 23.95 -16.34 1.94
C LEU A 41 23.84 -16.34 0.41
N ILE A 42 23.80 -15.15 -0.21
CA ILE A 42 23.77 -14.99 -1.67
C ILE A 42 24.99 -14.26 -2.24
N LYS A 43 26.00 -13.93 -1.42
CA LYS A 43 27.13 -13.08 -1.84
C LYS A 43 27.91 -13.60 -3.05
N ASP A 44 28.01 -14.91 -3.21
CA ASP A 44 28.73 -15.59 -4.28
C ASP A 44 27.82 -16.00 -5.46
N LYS A 45 26.53 -15.65 -5.41
CA LYS A 45 25.56 -15.96 -6.47
C LYS A 45 25.41 -14.81 -7.45
N LYS A 46 25.03 -15.15 -8.69
CA LYS A 46 24.67 -14.19 -9.73
C LYS A 46 23.31 -14.52 -10.31
N PHE A 47 22.38 -13.56 -10.22
CA PHE A 47 21.01 -13.72 -10.69
C PHE A 47 20.78 -12.96 -12.00
N LYS A 48 20.10 -13.58 -12.96
CA LYS A 48 19.65 -12.90 -14.19
C LYS A 48 18.51 -11.92 -13.92
N ILE A 49 17.68 -12.23 -12.94
CA ILE A 49 16.52 -11.44 -12.54
C ILE A 49 16.54 -11.35 -11.01
N ILE A 50 16.43 -10.13 -10.49
CA ILE A 50 16.18 -9.87 -9.06
C ILE A 50 14.88 -9.11 -8.97
N THR A 51 13.96 -9.53 -8.10
CA THR A 51 12.68 -8.83 -7.91
C THR A 51 12.47 -8.43 -6.47
N SER A 52 11.97 -7.21 -6.25
CA SER A 52 11.44 -6.75 -4.96
C SER A 52 10.06 -6.16 -5.21
N THR A 53 9.05 -6.58 -4.45
CA THR A 53 7.67 -6.09 -4.57
C THR A 53 7.15 -5.73 -3.20
N ALA A 54 6.75 -4.47 -3.03
CA ALA A 54 6.10 -3.98 -1.81
C ALA A 54 6.88 -4.30 -0.52
N MET A 55 8.22 -4.14 -0.58
CA MET A 55 9.09 -4.29 0.59
C MET A 55 10.31 -3.36 0.59
N PHE A 56 10.71 -2.82 -0.57
CA PHE A 56 11.93 -2.02 -0.67
C PHE A 56 11.89 -0.73 0.17
N TYR A 57 10.69 -0.22 0.47
CA TYR A 57 10.47 0.94 1.33
C TYR A 57 10.50 0.61 2.83
N ASP A 58 10.61 -0.66 3.20
CA ASP A 58 10.74 -1.11 4.61
C ASP A 58 12.22 -1.26 5.01
N LEU A 59 13.16 -1.03 4.09
CA LEU A 59 14.59 -1.26 4.30
C LEU A 59 15.25 -0.06 4.99
N ASP A 60 15.90 -0.30 6.13
CA ASP A 60 16.62 0.72 6.92
C ASP A 60 17.75 1.41 6.13
N ASP A 61 18.50 0.68 5.30
CA ASP A 61 19.55 1.23 4.44
C ASP A 61 19.32 0.86 2.96
N PRO A 62 18.61 1.73 2.20
CA PRO A 62 18.38 1.49 0.79
C PRO A 62 19.66 1.54 -0.06
N ASN A 63 20.73 2.20 0.39
CA ASN A 63 22.01 2.20 -0.35
C ASN A 63 22.71 0.85 -0.22
N ALA A 64 22.76 0.28 0.98
CA ALA A 64 23.26 -1.08 1.19
C ALA A 64 22.47 -2.09 0.37
N ALA A 65 21.14 -1.95 0.31
CA ALA A 65 20.28 -2.77 -0.51
C ALA A 65 20.63 -2.70 -2.00
N VAL A 66 20.76 -1.49 -2.59
CA VAL A 66 21.12 -1.36 -4.01
C VAL A 66 22.54 -1.90 -4.28
N LYS A 67 23.50 -1.69 -3.39
CA LYS A 67 24.85 -2.27 -3.52
C LYS A 67 24.80 -3.81 -3.55
N ALA A 68 24.00 -4.41 -2.69
CA ALA A 68 23.80 -5.86 -2.66
C ALA A 68 23.09 -6.37 -3.92
N ILE A 69 22.06 -5.65 -4.41
CA ILE A 69 21.41 -5.95 -5.69
C ILE A 69 22.45 -5.93 -6.81
N LYS A 70 23.24 -4.86 -6.92
CA LYS A 70 24.30 -4.76 -7.92
C LYS A 70 25.29 -5.91 -7.82
N GLN A 71 25.76 -6.24 -6.61
CA GLN A 71 26.69 -7.34 -6.39
C GLN A 71 26.09 -8.69 -6.79
N ALA A 72 24.83 -8.95 -6.47
CA ALA A 72 24.17 -10.22 -6.80
C ALA A 72 23.66 -10.28 -8.25
N LEU A 73 23.58 -9.16 -8.97
CA LEU A 73 23.05 -9.12 -10.34
C LEU A 73 24.10 -9.59 -11.36
N HIS A 74 23.70 -10.48 -12.25
CA HIS A 74 24.49 -10.86 -13.42
C HIS A 74 24.77 -9.62 -14.30
N LYS A 75 25.91 -9.58 -15.03
CA LYS A 75 26.32 -8.43 -15.88
C LYS A 75 25.24 -7.95 -16.88
N ASP A 76 24.46 -8.89 -17.42
CA ASP A 76 23.34 -8.62 -18.35
C ASP A 76 21.96 -8.70 -17.69
N GLY A 77 21.92 -8.80 -16.36
CA GLY A 77 20.72 -9.01 -15.57
C GLY A 77 19.88 -7.75 -15.39
N VAL A 78 18.66 -7.97 -14.90
CA VAL A 78 17.67 -6.92 -14.63
C VAL A 78 17.16 -7.04 -13.19
N ALA A 79 17.17 -5.92 -12.46
CA ALA A 79 16.47 -5.78 -11.20
C ALA A 79 15.10 -5.13 -11.46
N CYS A 80 14.04 -5.74 -10.97
CA CYS A 80 12.67 -5.24 -11.04
C CYS A 80 12.21 -4.88 -9.62
N ILE A 81 12.01 -3.60 -9.36
CA ILE A 81 11.60 -3.11 -8.04
C ILE A 81 10.25 -2.43 -8.19
N GLN A 82 9.25 -2.88 -7.42
CA GLN A 82 7.94 -2.27 -7.33
C GLN A 82 7.67 -1.76 -5.92
N VAL A 83 7.37 -0.47 -5.82
CA VAL A 83 7.12 0.25 -4.56
C VAL A 83 5.85 1.09 -4.68
N SER A 84 5.31 1.51 -3.54
CA SER A 84 4.25 2.53 -3.50
C SER A 84 4.78 3.81 -4.15
N TYR A 85 3.95 4.47 -4.96
CA TYR A 85 4.38 5.61 -5.75
C TYR A 85 4.00 6.93 -5.08
N LEU A 86 5.00 7.71 -4.66
CA LEU A 86 4.81 8.98 -3.93
C LEU A 86 3.83 9.94 -4.64
N TYR A 87 3.92 10.04 -5.97
CA TYR A 87 2.96 10.82 -6.75
C TYR A 87 1.51 10.36 -6.53
N ALA A 88 1.25 9.05 -6.59
CA ALA A 88 -0.09 8.50 -6.38
C ALA A 88 -0.53 8.70 -4.94
N THR A 89 0.40 8.54 -3.98
CA THR A 89 0.12 8.79 -2.57
C THR A 89 -0.42 10.18 -2.31
N ILE A 90 0.18 11.21 -2.92
CA ILE A 90 -0.27 12.60 -2.74
C ILE A 90 -1.51 12.87 -3.59
N LYS A 91 -1.51 12.49 -4.87
CA LYS A 91 -2.61 12.75 -5.81
C LYS A 91 -3.93 12.14 -5.32
N ASP A 92 -3.89 10.90 -4.88
CA ASP A 92 -5.08 10.13 -4.51
C ASP A 92 -5.33 10.17 -2.99
N MET A 93 -4.64 11.08 -2.29
CA MET A 93 -4.74 11.27 -0.85
C MET A 93 -4.50 9.98 -0.05
N ASN A 94 -3.64 9.07 -0.51
CA ASN A 94 -3.39 7.77 0.10
C ASN A 94 -2.57 7.85 1.40
N PHE A 95 -2.89 8.77 2.30
CA PHE A 95 -2.06 9.10 3.46
C PHE A 95 -2.02 8.00 4.53
N TYR A 96 -2.91 7.00 4.47
CA TYR A 96 -2.80 5.82 5.36
C TYR A 96 -1.61 4.90 5.00
N ASP A 97 -0.98 5.14 3.85
CA ASP A 97 0.26 4.47 3.43
C ASP A 97 1.46 4.96 4.23
N ILE A 98 1.29 6.03 5.02
CA ILE A 98 2.25 6.51 5.99
C ILE A 98 2.07 5.72 7.28
N CYS A 99 2.93 4.72 7.50
CA CYS A 99 2.92 3.87 8.69
C CYS A 99 4.34 3.48 9.11
N HIS A 100 4.49 2.85 10.28
CA HIS A 100 5.79 2.51 10.84
C HIS A 100 6.59 1.50 10.02
N GLU A 101 5.92 0.62 9.27
CA GLU A 101 6.60 -0.35 8.39
C GLU A 101 7.23 0.37 7.19
N HIS A 102 6.59 1.44 6.69
CA HIS A 102 7.05 2.21 5.54
C HIS A 102 7.99 3.35 5.95
N LEU A 103 9.29 3.11 5.84
CA LEU A 103 10.32 4.08 6.19
C LEU A 103 10.53 5.14 5.09
N GLU A 104 10.40 4.72 3.83
CA GLU A 104 10.75 5.53 2.66
C GLU A 104 9.57 5.69 1.69
N TYR A 105 9.48 6.85 1.02
CA TYR A 105 8.41 7.14 0.05
C TYR A 105 8.99 7.56 -1.29
N TYR A 106 8.86 6.70 -2.29
CA TYR A 106 9.64 6.80 -3.52
C TYR A 106 8.90 7.47 -4.67
N SER A 107 9.59 8.42 -5.29
CA SER A 107 9.38 8.88 -6.66
C SER A 107 10.37 8.20 -7.62
N LEU A 108 10.13 8.26 -8.93
CA LEU A 108 11.11 7.86 -9.93
C LEU A 108 12.39 8.68 -9.82
N GLN A 109 12.32 9.99 -9.58
CA GLN A 109 13.51 10.83 -9.42
C GLN A 109 14.38 10.39 -8.22
N THR A 110 13.76 10.05 -7.08
CA THR A 110 14.49 9.56 -5.89
C THR A 110 15.08 8.17 -6.12
N LEU A 111 14.31 7.25 -6.72
CA LEU A 111 14.81 5.93 -7.12
C LEU A 111 15.98 6.03 -8.12
N ARG A 112 15.88 6.89 -9.12
CA ARG A 112 16.95 7.15 -10.09
C ARG A 112 18.22 7.58 -9.37
N THR A 113 18.09 8.58 -8.50
CA THR A 113 19.22 9.10 -7.72
C THR A 113 19.86 8.00 -6.86
N LEU A 114 19.05 7.17 -6.21
CA LEU A 114 19.51 6.04 -5.41
C LEU A 114 20.26 4.99 -6.26
N MET A 115 19.72 4.64 -7.43
CA MET A 115 20.34 3.67 -8.33
C MET A 115 21.69 4.18 -8.87
N GLU A 116 21.72 5.42 -9.37
CA GLU A 116 22.91 6.04 -9.95
C GLU A 116 24.04 6.17 -8.94
N ARG A 117 23.73 6.59 -7.71
CA ARG A 117 24.72 6.68 -6.60
C ARG A 117 25.39 5.35 -6.28
N ASN A 118 24.71 4.24 -6.55
CA ASN A 118 25.21 2.89 -6.29
C ASN A 118 25.71 2.19 -7.57
N GLY A 119 25.88 2.94 -8.67
CA GLY A 119 26.42 2.45 -9.94
C GLY A 119 25.48 1.50 -10.68
N MET A 120 24.17 1.72 -10.54
CA MET A 120 23.12 1.13 -11.36
C MET A 120 22.41 2.23 -12.15
N ARG A 121 21.62 1.85 -13.16
CA ARG A 121 20.75 2.78 -13.90
C ARG A 121 19.37 2.18 -14.09
N ILE A 122 18.35 3.05 -14.08
CA ILE A 122 16.99 2.70 -14.47
C ILE A 122 16.91 2.84 -15.99
N PHE A 123 16.36 1.85 -16.69
CA PHE A 123 16.16 1.92 -18.14
C PHE A 123 14.68 1.78 -18.55
N ASP A 124 13.80 1.36 -17.63
CA ASP A 124 12.36 1.33 -17.86
C ASP A 124 11.61 1.63 -16.55
N ALA A 125 10.44 2.23 -16.67
CA ALA A 125 9.52 2.44 -15.55
C ALA A 125 8.06 2.36 -16.02
N SER A 126 7.19 1.84 -15.15
CA SER A 126 5.75 1.75 -15.37
C SER A 126 4.98 2.02 -14.09
N ILE A 127 3.74 2.50 -14.21
CA ILE A 127 2.84 2.79 -13.07
C ILE A 127 1.63 1.87 -13.16
N ASN A 128 1.09 1.44 -12.03
CA ASN A 128 -0.13 0.65 -11.93
C ASN A 128 -0.90 0.94 -10.63
N ASP A 129 -2.13 0.43 -10.51
CA ASP A 129 -3.03 0.76 -9.39
C ASP A 129 -2.90 -0.18 -8.17
N VAL A 130 -1.92 -1.10 -8.18
CA VAL A 130 -1.70 -2.02 -7.05
C VAL A 130 -1.42 -1.22 -5.78
N ASN A 131 -2.04 -1.63 -4.67
CA ASN A 131 -1.89 -1.03 -3.34
C ASN A 131 -2.20 0.49 -3.27
N GLY A 132 -3.09 0.99 -4.14
CA GLY A 132 -3.44 2.42 -4.17
C GLY A 132 -2.50 3.27 -5.03
N GLY A 133 -1.68 2.63 -5.86
CA GLY A 133 -0.77 3.29 -6.80
C GLY A 133 0.69 2.88 -6.55
N SER A 134 1.28 2.20 -7.53
CA SER A 134 2.65 1.69 -7.47
C SER A 134 3.45 2.12 -8.69
N ILE A 135 4.76 2.28 -8.50
CA ILE A 135 5.74 2.44 -9.57
C ILE A 135 6.62 1.19 -9.60
N ARG A 136 6.84 0.66 -10.80
CA ARG A 136 7.75 -0.44 -11.08
C ARG A 136 8.87 0.05 -11.96
N ILE A 137 10.09 -0.12 -11.51
CA ILE A 137 11.30 0.22 -12.27
C ILE A 137 12.02 -1.05 -12.72
N LEU A 138 12.63 -0.98 -13.89
CA LEU A 138 13.65 -1.93 -14.33
C LEU A 138 15.00 -1.24 -14.30
N ALA A 139 15.91 -1.81 -13.52
CA ALA A 139 17.27 -1.32 -13.34
C ALA A 139 18.29 -2.37 -13.77
N THR A 140 19.48 -1.90 -14.14
CA THR A 140 20.62 -2.74 -14.52
C THR A 140 21.93 -2.03 -14.14
N HIS A 141 23.06 -2.64 -14.43
CA HIS A 141 24.37 -2.02 -14.20
C HIS A 141 24.54 -0.73 -15.00
N ALA A 142 25.24 0.27 -14.46
CA ALA A 142 25.39 1.58 -15.10
C ALA A 142 26.06 1.49 -16.49
N GLU A 143 26.99 0.55 -16.68
CA GLU A 143 27.70 0.31 -17.93
C GLU A 143 26.87 -0.46 -18.99
N ASN A 144 25.69 -0.94 -18.63
CA ASN A 144 24.85 -1.69 -19.54
C ASN A 144 24.23 -0.76 -20.60
N LYS A 145 24.36 -1.14 -21.87
CA LYS A 145 23.95 -0.34 -23.04
C LYS A 145 22.48 -0.49 -23.47
N ARG A 146 21.64 -1.16 -22.68
CA ARG A 146 20.19 -1.20 -22.95
C ARG A 146 19.67 0.23 -23.10
N PRO A 147 18.87 0.55 -24.14
CA PRO A 147 18.28 1.87 -24.28
C PRO A 147 17.32 2.17 -23.12
N GLU A 148 17.27 3.44 -22.72
CA GLU A 148 16.23 3.91 -21.81
C GLU A 148 14.92 4.08 -22.58
N SER A 149 13.81 3.60 -22.02
CA SER A 149 12.49 3.74 -22.62
C SER A 149 11.93 5.15 -22.42
N GLU A 150 11.06 5.58 -23.34
CA GLU A 150 10.42 6.90 -23.28
C GLU A 150 9.55 7.08 -22.02
N SER A 151 9.06 5.98 -21.43
CA SER A 151 8.22 6.02 -20.22
C SER A 151 8.95 6.65 -19.04
N VAL A 152 10.27 6.48 -18.95
CA VAL A 152 11.08 7.06 -17.89
C VAL A 152 11.05 8.59 -17.96
N GLY A 153 11.27 9.16 -19.15
CA GLY A 153 11.19 10.61 -19.38
C GLY A 153 9.79 11.17 -19.13
N TYR A 154 8.75 10.45 -19.57
CA TYR A 154 7.35 10.84 -19.33
C TYR A 154 7.01 10.91 -17.84
N ILE A 155 7.41 9.91 -17.06
CA ILE A 155 7.11 9.86 -15.63
C ILE A 155 7.84 10.97 -14.88
N LEU A 156 9.10 11.26 -15.20
CA LEU A 156 9.84 12.37 -14.56
C LEU A 156 9.24 13.73 -14.88
N LEU A 157 8.79 13.94 -16.13
CA LEU A 157 8.08 15.16 -16.48
C LEU A 157 6.79 15.29 -15.67
N LYS A 158 6.05 14.20 -15.49
CA LYS A 158 4.85 14.16 -14.65
C LYS A 158 5.14 14.53 -13.20
N GLU A 159 6.21 14.00 -12.61
CA GLU A 159 6.65 14.35 -11.25
C GLU A 159 7.02 15.83 -11.13
N LYS A 160 7.73 16.37 -12.11
CA LYS A 160 8.14 17.77 -12.16
C LYS A 160 6.95 18.71 -12.29
N VAL A 161 6.01 18.40 -13.19
CA VAL A 161 4.77 19.19 -13.34
C VAL A 161 3.93 19.16 -12.07
N PHE A 162 3.93 18.04 -11.35
CA PHE A 162 3.27 17.89 -10.05
C PHE A 162 4.07 18.50 -8.88
N ARG A 163 5.30 18.97 -9.13
CA ARG A 163 6.16 19.64 -8.15
C ARG A 163 6.49 18.75 -6.93
N LEU A 164 6.85 17.49 -7.18
CA LEU A 164 7.30 16.59 -6.09
C LEU A 164 8.64 17.04 -5.45
N ASP A 165 9.39 17.90 -6.13
CA ASP A 165 10.61 18.54 -5.64
C ASP A 165 10.35 19.84 -4.85
N ASP A 166 9.08 20.21 -4.65
CA ASP A 166 8.68 21.44 -3.97
C ASP A 166 8.09 21.16 -2.57
N PRO A 167 8.64 21.72 -1.49
CA PRO A 167 8.10 21.59 -0.14
C PRO A 167 6.62 22.02 0.01
N GLU A 168 6.15 22.99 -0.79
CA GLU A 168 4.77 23.48 -0.68
C GLU A 168 3.75 22.39 -1.04
N THR A 169 4.10 21.45 -1.94
CA THR A 169 3.27 20.29 -2.29
C THR A 169 2.89 19.49 -1.03
N TYR A 170 3.85 19.29 -0.14
CA TYR A 170 3.66 18.53 1.10
C TYR A 170 2.93 19.35 2.17
N THR A 171 3.16 20.66 2.23
CA THR A 171 2.40 21.57 3.10
C THR A 171 0.91 21.56 2.74
N VAL A 172 0.58 21.64 1.45
CA VAL A 172 -0.81 21.56 0.96
C VAL A 172 -1.40 20.19 1.26
N PHE A 173 -0.65 19.11 1.01
CA PHE A 173 -1.08 17.75 1.31
C PHE A 173 -1.46 17.58 2.79
N SER A 174 -0.63 18.05 3.72
CA SER A 174 -0.91 18.00 5.16
C SER A 174 -2.19 18.78 5.56
N LYS A 175 -2.42 19.95 4.96
CA LYS A 175 -3.66 20.73 5.17
C LYS A 175 -4.89 19.96 4.68
N LEU A 176 -4.80 19.34 3.50
CA LEU A 176 -5.88 18.53 2.94
C LEU A 176 -6.18 17.29 3.80
N ILE A 177 -5.16 16.61 4.32
CA ILE A 177 -5.33 15.48 5.25
C ILE A 177 -6.10 15.94 6.49
N SER A 178 -5.66 17.04 7.10
CA SER A 178 -6.27 17.59 8.32
C SER A 178 -7.74 17.96 8.10
N HIS A 179 -8.04 18.56 6.94
CA HIS A 179 -9.40 18.87 6.54
C HIS A 179 -10.25 17.61 6.36
N SER A 180 -9.75 16.61 5.62
CA SER A 180 -10.47 15.33 5.40
C SER A 180 -10.77 14.59 6.69
N ILE A 181 -9.80 14.55 7.62
CA ILE A 181 -9.97 13.98 8.96
C ILE A 181 -11.08 14.71 9.73
N SER A 182 -11.08 16.04 9.70
CA SER A 182 -12.09 16.86 10.38
C SER A 182 -13.50 16.56 9.83
N GLN A 183 -13.66 16.53 8.50
CA GLN A 183 -14.94 16.23 7.85
C GLN A 183 -15.49 14.86 8.26
N VAL A 184 -14.68 13.81 8.14
CA VAL A 184 -15.09 12.44 8.49
C VAL A 184 -15.41 12.32 9.98
N ARG A 185 -14.58 12.89 10.85
CA ARG A 185 -14.79 12.87 12.30
C ARG A 185 -16.09 13.58 12.68
N ASN A 186 -16.36 14.76 12.10
CA ASN A 186 -17.58 15.50 12.36
C ASN A 186 -18.81 14.76 11.85
N HIS A 187 -18.72 14.15 10.67
CA HIS A 187 -19.79 13.34 10.10
C HIS A 187 -20.13 12.15 11.01
N ILE A 188 -19.13 11.34 11.39
CA ILE A 188 -19.31 10.18 12.26
C ILE A 188 -19.93 10.60 13.62
N ARG A 189 -19.43 11.68 14.23
CA ARG A 189 -20.01 12.22 15.47
C ARG A 189 -21.47 12.65 15.30
N ALA A 190 -21.83 13.25 14.17
CA ALA A 190 -23.19 13.66 13.89
C ALA A 190 -24.13 12.45 13.70
N LEU A 191 -23.66 11.37 13.06
CA LEU A 191 -24.40 10.11 12.96
C LEU A 191 -24.58 9.46 14.34
N ALA A 192 -23.53 9.41 15.16
CA ALA A 192 -23.58 8.87 16.52
C ALA A 192 -24.56 9.64 17.41
N LYS A 193 -24.58 10.98 17.34
CA LYS A 193 -25.56 11.83 18.06
C LYS A 193 -27.01 11.57 17.66
N LYS A 194 -27.24 11.08 16.44
CA LYS A 194 -28.57 10.68 15.95
C LYS A 194 -28.94 9.24 16.33
N GLY A 195 -28.10 8.57 17.13
CA GLY A 195 -28.31 7.18 17.53
C GLY A 195 -28.11 6.18 16.39
N GLN A 196 -27.43 6.57 15.29
CA GLN A 196 -27.17 5.64 14.20
C GLN A 196 -25.99 4.73 14.53
N THR A 197 -26.17 3.42 14.29
CA THR A 197 -25.09 2.44 14.37
C THR A 197 -24.09 2.68 13.24
N ILE A 198 -22.81 2.78 13.58
CA ILE A 198 -21.69 2.94 12.66
C ILE A 198 -20.72 1.78 12.90
N ILE A 199 -20.23 1.16 11.82
CA ILE A 199 -19.25 0.07 11.87
C ILE A 199 -18.11 0.42 10.93
N ALA A 200 -16.87 0.07 11.26
CA ALA A 200 -15.77 0.19 10.32
C ALA A 200 -15.69 -1.08 9.45
N LEU A 201 -15.17 -0.98 8.23
CA LEU A 201 -15.08 -2.12 7.30
C LEU A 201 -13.63 -2.32 6.87
N GLY A 202 -13.10 -3.52 7.13
CA GLY A 202 -11.78 -4.01 6.70
C GLY A 202 -10.65 -3.60 7.62
N ALA A 203 -10.16 -4.50 8.48
CA ALA A 203 -9.04 -4.21 9.37
C ALA A 203 -7.69 -4.47 8.67
N SER A 204 -6.82 -3.45 8.64
CA SER A 204 -5.45 -3.56 8.14
C SER A 204 -4.48 -2.74 9.00
N THR A 205 -3.18 -3.01 8.91
CA THR A 205 -2.17 -2.23 9.65
C THR A 205 -2.24 -0.74 9.33
N LYS A 206 -2.23 -0.41 8.02
CA LYS A 206 -2.45 0.96 7.50
C LYS A 206 -3.78 1.55 7.96
N GLY A 207 -4.82 0.73 7.95
CA GLY A 207 -6.14 1.08 8.44
C GLY A 207 -6.18 1.45 9.91
N ASN A 208 -5.42 0.76 10.75
CA ASN A 208 -5.34 1.09 12.17
C ASN A 208 -4.59 2.41 12.42
N VAL A 209 -3.61 2.76 11.58
CA VAL A 209 -2.97 4.08 11.62
C VAL A 209 -3.99 5.17 11.25
N LEU A 210 -4.76 4.96 10.19
CA LEU A 210 -5.85 5.86 9.79
C LEU A 210 -6.86 6.10 10.92
N LEU A 211 -7.31 5.04 11.61
CA LEU A 211 -8.26 5.17 12.72
C LEU A 211 -7.67 6.03 13.86
N GLN A 212 -6.41 5.80 14.23
CA GLN A 212 -5.71 6.60 15.25
C GLN A 212 -5.55 8.06 14.83
N LEU A 213 -5.13 8.33 13.59
CA LEU A 213 -5.05 9.69 13.04
C LEU A 213 -6.41 10.40 13.06
N CYS A 214 -7.47 9.67 12.72
CA CYS A 214 -8.83 10.17 12.78
C CYS A 214 -9.35 10.35 14.21
N GLY A 215 -8.67 9.83 15.23
CA GLY A 215 -9.17 9.82 16.62
C GLY A 215 -10.45 9.00 16.76
N ILE A 216 -10.57 7.92 15.98
CA ILE A 216 -11.71 7.00 15.97
C ILE A 216 -11.25 5.72 16.67
N GLY A 217 -11.90 5.39 17.79
CA GLY A 217 -11.72 4.12 18.50
C GLY A 217 -13.05 3.59 19.01
N LYS A 218 -12.99 2.59 19.90
CA LYS A 218 -14.17 1.87 20.40
C LYS A 218 -15.30 2.74 20.93
N ASP A 219 -14.98 3.91 21.50
CA ASP A 219 -15.96 4.84 22.07
C ASP A 219 -16.82 5.53 20.99
N THR A 220 -16.37 5.51 19.73
CA THR A 220 -17.09 6.07 18.58
C THR A 220 -17.59 4.98 17.62
N ILE A 221 -16.73 4.01 17.31
CA ILE A 221 -17.06 2.85 16.48
C ILE A 221 -16.50 1.63 17.22
N ALA A 222 -17.36 0.77 17.75
CA ALA A 222 -16.93 -0.37 18.56
C ALA A 222 -16.35 -1.54 17.74
N TYR A 223 -16.80 -1.69 16.50
CA TYR A 223 -16.57 -2.89 15.70
C TYR A 223 -15.97 -2.59 14.32
N ILE A 224 -15.11 -3.50 13.85
CA ILE A 224 -14.64 -3.58 12.48
C ILE A 224 -15.15 -4.88 11.85
N SER A 225 -15.83 -4.76 10.72
CA SER A 225 -16.19 -5.89 9.85
C SER A 225 -14.94 -6.47 9.20
N GLU A 226 -14.68 -7.75 9.44
CA GLU A 226 -13.48 -8.47 9.01
C GLU A 226 -13.85 -9.73 8.22
N ARG A 227 -13.13 -9.94 7.11
CA ARG A 227 -13.35 -11.06 6.19
C ARG A 227 -12.47 -12.25 6.54
N ASN A 228 -11.27 -12.02 7.06
CA ASN A 228 -10.34 -13.08 7.44
C ASN A 228 -10.79 -13.72 8.77
N PRO A 229 -11.23 -15.00 8.77
CA PRO A 229 -11.70 -15.66 10.00
C PRO A 229 -10.63 -15.72 11.10
N MET A 230 -9.35 -15.75 10.75
CA MET A 230 -8.25 -15.77 11.74
C MET A 230 -8.14 -14.48 12.54
N LYS A 231 -8.71 -13.39 12.04
CA LYS A 231 -8.70 -12.08 12.70
C LYS A 231 -9.95 -11.82 13.54
N VAL A 232 -11.04 -12.56 13.31
CA VAL A 232 -12.29 -12.38 14.04
C VAL A 232 -12.09 -12.71 15.53
N GLY A 233 -12.64 -11.86 16.40
CA GLY A 233 -12.46 -11.93 17.85
C GLY A 233 -11.19 -11.25 18.38
N LEU A 234 -10.29 -10.80 17.49
CA LEU A 234 -9.16 -9.96 17.88
C LEU A 234 -9.60 -8.49 18.06
N LYS A 235 -8.68 -7.66 18.53
CA LYS A 235 -8.87 -6.21 18.67
C LYS A 235 -7.75 -5.42 18.03
N THR A 236 -8.05 -4.21 17.60
CA THR A 236 -7.05 -3.28 17.09
C THR A 236 -6.20 -2.68 18.21
N LEU A 237 -4.90 -2.53 17.96
CA LEU A 237 -3.97 -1.89 18.88
C LEU A 237 -4.25 -0.38 18.96
N GLY A 238 -4.33 0.16 20.18
CA GLY A 238 -4.54 1.60 20.45
C GLY A 238 -6.01 2.04 20.36
N THR A 239 -6.75 1.59 19.35
CA THR A 239 -8.18 1.96 19.15
C THR A 239 -9.16 1.01 19.86
N ASP A 240 -8.70 -0.19 20.25
CA ASP A 240 -9.44 -1.22 21.02
C ASP A 240 -10.79 -1.62 20.40
N MET A 241 -10.88 -1.55 19.07
CA MET A 241 -12.06 -1.93 18.30
C MET A 241 -12.04 -3.44 18.04
N GLU A 242 -13.16 -4.12 18.24
CA GLU A 242 -13.27 -5.56 18.06
C GLU A 242 -13.51 -5.93 16.59
N LEU A 243 -12.80 -6.94 16.10
CA LEU A 243 -12.96 -7.46 14.76
C LEU A 243 -14.06 -8.52 14.76
N ILE A 244 -15.17 -8.26 14.08
CA ILE A 244 -16.30 -9.17 13.95
C ILE A 244 -16.44 -9.67 12.51
N SER A 245 -17.07 -10.83 12.30
CA SER A 245 -17.30 -11.33 10.95
C SER A 245 -18.23 -10.40 10.15
N GLU A 246 -18.08 -10.40 8.83
CA GLU A 246 -18.97 -9.64 7.94
C GLU A 246 -20.45 -9.98 8.14
N GLU A 247 -20.77 -11.25 8.44
CA GLU A 247 -22.13 -11.68 8.73
C GLU A 247 -22.69 -10.98 9.98
N SER A 248 -21.90 -10.95 11.07
CA SER A 248 -22.28 -10.26 12.31
C SER A 248 -22.42 -8.76 12.08
N ALA A 249 -21.49 -8.15 11.34
CA ALA A 249 -21.55 -6.73 11.01
C ALA A 249 -22.81 -6.37 10.20
N ARG A 250 -23.22 -7.20 9.23
CA ARG A 250 -24.45 -6.97 8.46
C ARG A 250 -25.72 -7.14 9.31
N LYS A 251 -25.75 -8.10 10.24
CA LYS A 251 -26.89 -8.30 11.17
C LYS A 251 -27.14 -7.10 12.08
N MET A 252 -26.12 -6.29 12.37
CA MET A 252 -26.27 -5.04 13.12
C MET A 252 -27.01 -3.94 12.35
N ASN A 253 -27.22 -4.13 11.04
CA ASN A 253 -27.88 -3.17 10.14
C ASN A 253 -27.36 -1.72 10.31
N PRO A 254 -26.04 -1.49 10.15
CA PRO A 254 -25.46 -0.18 10.43
C PRO A 254 -25.99 0.88 9.46
N GLY A 255 -26.31 2.06 9.98
CA GLY A 255 -26.72 3.19 9.13
C GLY A 255 -25.58 3.71 8.25
N CYS A 256 -24.34 3.42 8.63
CA CYS A 256 -23.15 3.71 7.84
C CYS A 256 -22.01 2.74 8.15
N MET A 257 -21.27 2.31 7.12
CA MET A 257 -19.99 1.64 7.28
C MET A 257 -18.84 2.56 6.87
N PHE A 258 -17.88 2.81 7.76
CA PHE A 258 -16.65 3.54 7.46
C PHE A 258 -15.63 2.60 6.80
N VAL A 259 -15.43 2.76 5.50
CA VAL A 259 -14.58 1.88 4.69
C VAL A 259 -13.12 2.30 4.85
N ILE A 260 -12.33 1.41 5.45
CA ILE A 260 -10.92 1.64 5.71
C ILE A 260 -10.06 1.36 4.47
N PRO A 261 -10.17 0.19 3.80
CA PRO A 261 -9.31 -0.13 2.67
C PRO A 261 -9.89 0.44 1.37
N TRP A 262 -9.77 1.77 1.23
CA TRP A 262 -10.36 2.56 0.14
C TRP A 262 -9.95 2.08 -1.27
N ASN A 263 -8.75 1.51 -1.41
CA ASN A 263 -8.23 1.00 -2.67
C ASN A 263 -9.04 -0.19 -3.22
N PHE A 264 -9.84 -0.88 -2.39
CA PHE A 264 -10.77 -1.93 -2.83
C PHE A 264 -12.20 -1.43 -3.03
N LYS A 265 -12.41 -0.11 -3.16
CA LYS A 265 -13.73 0.53 -3.30
C LYS A 265 -14.66 -0.17 -4.28
N SER A 266 -14.21 -0.46 -5.50
CA SER A 266 -15.04 -1.10 -6.52
C SER A 266 -15.49 -2.51 -6.12
N GLU A 267 -14.60 -3.32 -5.52
CA GLU A 267 -14.94 -4.65 -4.99
C GLU A 267 -15.93 -4.53 -3.82
N ILE A 268 -15.67 -3.62 -2.88
CA ILE A 268 -16.49 -3.42 -1.69
C ILE A 268 -17.88 -2.94 -2.06
N ILE A 269 -18.02 -1.98 -2.98
CA ILE A 269 -19.32 -1.53 -3.48
C ILE A 269 -20.08 -2.68 -4.14
N ALA A 270 -19.42 -3.48 -4.98
CA ALA A 270 -20.04 -4.61 -5.64
C ALA A 270 -20.52 -5.67 -4.63
N ARG A 271 -19.72 -5.94 -3.61
CA ARG A 271 -20.01 -6.93 -2.56
C ARG A 271 -21.11 -6.48 -1.61
N GLU A 272 -21.10 -5.20 -1.21
CA GLU A 272 -22.08 -4.62 -0.30
C GLU A 272 -23.31 -4.05 -1.03
N LYS A 273 -23.57 -4.48 -2.27
CA LYS A 273 -24.71 -4.02 -3.08
C LYS A 273 -26.06 -4.17 -2.35
N SER A 274 -26.32 -5.34 -1.75
CA SER A 274 -27.57 -5.56 -1.00
C SER A 274 -27.71 -4.63 0.21
N TYR A 275 -26.59 -4.28 0.87
CA TYR A 275 -26.57 -3.31 1.97
C TYR A 275 -26.92 -1.90 1.48
N LEU A 276 -26.33 -1.48 0.35
CA LEU A 276 -26.62 -0.20 -0.30
C LEU A 276 -28.08 -0.10 -0.76
N ASP A 277 -28.59 -1.13 -1.44
CA ASP A 277 -29.98 -1.21 -1.91
C ASP A 277 -30.98 -1.10 -0.75
N GLY A 278 -30.62 -1.66 0.42
CA GLY A 278 -31.35 -1.55 1.68
C GLY A 278 -31.30 -0.17 2.36
N GLY A 279 -30.60 0.81 1.79
CA GLY A 279 -30.47 2.17 2.33
C GLY A 279 -29.22 2.41 3.18
N GLY A 280 -28.33 1.42 3.27
CA GLY A 280 -27.01 1.55 3.87
C GLY A 280 -26.11 2.54 3.14
N LYS A 281 -25.04 2.98 3.80
CA LYS A 281 -24.11 3.99 3.28
C LYS A 281 -22.67 3.57 3.56
N LEU A 282 -21.81 3.67 2.56
CA LEU A 282 -20.37 3.51 2.71
C LEU A 282 -19.71 4.90 2.80
N LEU A 283 -18.95 5.14 3.86
CA LEU A 283 -18.18 6.36 4.05
C LEU A 283 -16.71 6.09 3.74
N PHE A 284 -16.13 6.90 2.85
CA PHE A 284 -14.73 6.87 2.49
C PHE A 284 -14.08 8.21 2.86
N ILE A 285 -12.80 8.20 3.24
CA ILE A 285 -12.00 9.40 3.49
C ILE A 285 -11.07 9.77 2.32
N MET A 286 -10.77 8.81 1.45
CA MET A 286 -9.85 8.92 0.33
C MET A 286 -10.55 8.49 -0.98
N PRO A 287 -10.27 9.13 -2.13
CA PRO A 287 -9.31 10.24 -2.31
C PRO A 287 -9.82 11.59 -1.78
N TYR A 288 -11.07 11.65 -1.36
CA TYR A 288 -11.68 12.77 -0.64
C TYR A 288 -12.79 12.20 0.25
N PRO A 289 -13.29 12.92 1.27
CA PRO A 289 -14.41 12.44 2.07
C PRO A 289 -15.72 12.37 1.28
N HIS A 290 -16.30 11.18 1.17
CA HIS A 290 -17.52 10.96 0.41
C HIS A 290 -18.35 9.79 0.93
N LEU A 291 -19.64 9.82 0.60
CA LEU A 291 -20.58 8.74 0.82
C LEU A 291 -20.91 8.06 -0.50
N VAL A 292 -21.05 6.73 -0.46
CA VAL A 292 -21.69 5.94 -1.50
C VAL A 292 -22.97 5.36 -0.92
N ASP A 293 -24.09 5.62 -1.57
CA ASP A 293 -25.39 5.00 -1.29
C ASP A 293 -26.02 4.47 -2.58
N LYS A 294 -27.26 3.97 -2.52
CA LYS A 294 -27.96 3.44 -3.70
C LYS A 294 -28.11 4.44 -4.87
N ASN A 295 -28.00 5.74 -4.62
CA ASN A 295 -28.07 6.79 -5.64
C ASN A 295 -26.69 7.16 -6.20
N GLY A 296 -25.63 6.50 -5.72
CA GLY A 296 -24.26 6.72 -6.15
C GLY A 296 -23.41 7.46 -5.13
N GLU A 297 -22.34 8.04 -5.63
CA GLU A 297 -21.31 8.71 -4.86
C GLU A 297 -21.59 10.21 -4.71
N ARG A 298 -21.39 10.74 -3.50
CA ARG A 298 -21.50 12.17 -3.22
C ARG A 298 -20.44 12.63 -2.22
N PRO A 299 -19.80 13.79 -2.43
CA PRO A 299 -18.90 14.38 -1.45
C PRO A 299 -19.59 14.62 -0.11
N LEU A 300 -18.83 14.55 0.99
CA LEU A 300 -19.25 15.17 2.23
C LEU A 300 -19.16 16.69 2.04
N ILE A 301 -20.29 17.37 2.19
CA ILE A 301 -20.34 18.83 2.20
C ILE A 301 -20.14 19.27 3.66
N ASP A 302 -19.28 20.26 3.88
CA ASP A 302 -19.14 20.89 5.19
C ASP A 302 -20.51 21.39 5.66
N ALA A 303 -20.90 20.97 6.86
CA ALA A 303 -22.13 21.41 7.51
C ALA A 303 -21.91 22.75 8.23
#